data_AF-A0A920PUN4-F1
#
_entry.id   AF-A0A920PUN4-F1
#
_cell.length_a   1.000
_cell.length_b   1.000
_cell.length_c   1.000
_cell.angle_alpha   90.00
_cell.angle_beta   90.00
_cell.angle_gamma   90.00
#
_symmetry.space_group_name_H-M   'P 1'
#
loop_
_entity.id
_entity.type
_entity.pdbx_description
1 polymer ?
#
loop_
_entity_poly.entity_id
_entity_poly.type
_entity_poly.pdbx_seq_one_letter_code
_entity_poly.pdbx_strand_id
1 'polypeptide(L)' 'MSTRPKVRIERDSMGEMEVPADALYGASTMRAVLNFPISGLGFPRSFFPGP' A
#
# COMPACT_ATOMS: atom_id res chain seq x y z
N MET A 1 -21.75 12.42 -1.03
CA MET A 1 -21.67 11.64 0.21
C MET A 1 -20.31 10.95 0.22
N SER A 2 -19.44 11.26 1.18
CA SER A 2 -18.11 10.66 1.26
C SER A 2 -18.20 9.40 2.11
N THR A 3 -18.26 8.23 1.47
CA THR A 3 -18.23 6.94 2.16
C THR A 3 -16.85 6.80 2.80
N ARG A 4 -16.77 6.84 4.13
CA ARG A 4 -15.51 6.53 4.82
C ARG A 4 -15.10 5.10 4.44
N PRO A 5 -13.85 4.86 4.02
CA PRO A 5 -13.40 3.51 3.71
C PRO A 5 -13.55 2.64 4.96
N LYS A 6 -14.22 1.50 4.80
CA LYS A 6 -14.36 0.51 5.87
C LYS A 6 -12.98 -0.07 6.13
N VAL A 7 -12.58 -0.19 7.40
CA VAL A 7 -11.29 -0.78 7.80
C VAL A 7 -11.51 -2.12 8.49
N ARG A 8 -10.51 -3.00 8.40
CA ARG A 8 -10.41 -4.27 9.13
C ARG A 8 -9.09 -4.32 9.87
N ILE A 9 -9.08 -4.93 11.05
CA ILE A 9 -7.86 -5.13 11.84
C ILE A 9 -7.20 -6.44 11.40
N GLU A 10 -5.96 -6.35 10.94
CA GLU A 10 -5.11 -7.51 10.68
C GLU A 10 -3.98 -7.58 11.70
N ARG A 11 -3.47 -8.78 11.97
CA ARG A 11 -2.35 -9.01 12.88
C ARG A 11 -1.18 -9.64 12.14
N ASP A 12 -0.02 -9.00 12.21
CA ASP A 12 1.26 -9.53 11.74
C ASP A 12 2.22 -9.78 12.92
N SER A 13 3.47 -10.13 12.64
CA SER A 13 4.50 -10.33 13.67
C SER A 13 4.89 -9.05 14.43
N MET A 14 4.52 -7.88 13.92
CA MET A 14 4.78 -6.56 14.51
C MET A 14 3.57 -5.99 15.24
N GLY A 15 2.44 -6.71 15.28
CA GLY A 15 1.24 -6.33 16.04
C GLY A 15 -0.01 -6.23 15.17
N GLU A 16 -0.99 -5.50 15.69
CA GLU A 16 -2.25 -5.22 14.98
C GLU A 16 -2.12 -3.99 14.09
N MET A 17 -2.81 -4.01 12.95
CA MET A 17 -2.79 -2.94 11.97
C MET A 17 -4.16 -2.77 11.31
N GLU A 18 -4.56 -1.51 11.12
CA GLU A 18 -5.74 -1.16 10.33
C GLU A 18 -5.45 -1.25 8.83
N VAL A 19 -6.19 -2.10 8.13
CA VAL A 19 -6.10 -2.29 6.68
C VAL A 19 -7.45 -1.93 6.05
N PRO A 20 -7.50 -1.20 4.93
CA PRO A 20 -8.75 -0.96 4.22
C PRO A 20 -9.43 -2.29 3.84
N ALA A 21 -10.75 -2.37 4.04
CA ALA A 21 -11.52 -3.59 3.80
C ALA A 21 -11.66 -3.92 2.31
N ASP A 22 -11.44 -2.94 1.45
CA ASP A 22 -11.39 -3.03 -0.01
C ASP A 22 -9.99 -3.33 -0.55
N ALA A 23 -8.95 -3.26 0.28
CA ALA A 23 -7.60 -3.61 -0.13
C ALA A 23 -7.44 -5.12 -0.33
N LEU A 24 -6.83 -5.51 -1.47
CA LEU A 24 -6.46 -6.89 -1.78
C LEU A 24 -5.17 -7.36 -1.07
N TYR A 25 -4.67 -6.56 -0.14
CA TYR A 25 -3.43 -6.80 0.60
C TYR A 25 -3.68 -6.78 2.11
N GLY A 26 -2.69 -7.25 2.89
CA GLY A 26 -2.77 -7.36 4.35
C GLY A 26 -1.85 -6.41 5.13
N ALA A 27 -1.68 -6.67 6.43
CA ALA A 27 -0.94 -5.82 7.37
C ALA A 27 0.51 -5.54 6.92
N SER A 28 1.28 -6.57 6.55
CA SER A 28 2.67 -6.39 6.12
C SER A 28 2.81 -5.46 4.91
N THR A 29 1.91 -5.58 3.94
CA THR A 29 1.90 -4.70 2.76
C THR A 29 1.43 -3.30 3.11
N MET A 30 0.41 -3.17 3.97
CA MET A 30 -0.03 -1.88 4.47
C MET A 30 1.11 -1.15 5.21
N ARG A 31 1.93 -1.86 5.99
CA ARG A 31 3.15 -1.28 6.58
C ARG A 31 4.15 -0.85 5.52
N ALA A 32 4.35 -1.63 4.47
CA ALA A 32 5.21 -1.24 3.37
C ALA A 32 4.70 0.06 2.70
N VAL A 33 3.39 0.21 2.51
CA VAL A 33 2.78 1.44 1.98
C VAL A 33 3.04 2.64 2.91
N LEU A 34 2.91 2.46 4.22
CA LEU A 34 3.16 3.55 5.20
C LEU A 34 4.66 3.87 5.34
N ASN A 35 5.52 2.87 5.35
CA ASN A 35 6.96 3.02 5.54
C ASN A 35 7.68 3.48 4.26
N PHE A 36 7.16 3.07 3.11
CA PHE A 36 7.68 3.41 1.79
C PHE A 36 6.55 4.04 0.98
N PRO A 37 6.19 5.30 1.28
CA PRO A 37 5.29 6.03 0.42
C PRO A 37 5.99 6.18 -0.93
N ILE A 38 5.59 5.36 -1.90
CA ILE A 38 5.96 5.56 -3.30
C ILE A 38 5.22 6.82 -3.70
N SER A 39 5.87 7.97 -3.50
CA SER A 39 5.51 9.23 -4.13
C SER A 39 5.17 8.88 -5.58
N GLY A 40 4.00 9.25 -6.08
CA GLY A 40 3.42 8.80 -7.36
C GLY A 40 4.22 9.08 -8.64
N LEU A 41 5.55 9.18 -8.56
CA LEU A 41 6.53 8.83 -9.56
C LEU A 41 6.29 7.37 -9.99
N GLY A 42 5.27 7.17 -10.82
CA GLY A 42 5.17 5.99 -11.65
C GLY A 42 6.53 5.78 -12.31
N PHE A 43 6.98 4.51 -12.34
CA PHE A 43 8.21 4.08 -13.01
C PHE A 43 8.52 5.00 -14.20
N PRO A 44 9.64 5.75 -14.20
CA PRO A 44 10.02 6.48 -15.40
C PRO A 44 10.09 5.46 -16.52
N ARG A 45 9.25 5.63 -17.55
CA ARG A 45 9.13 4.76 -18.73
C ARG A 45 10.39 4.72 -19.61
N SER A 46 11.51 5.24 -19.11
CA SER A 46 12.76 5.35 -19.83
C SER A 46 13.75 4.34 -19.26
N PHE A 47 13.52 3.05 -19.55
CA PHE A 47 14.57 2.05 -19.56
C PHE A 47 14.68 1.48 -20.98
N PHE A 48 15.29 2.26 -21.87
CA PHE A 48 15.83 1.74 -23.14
C PHE A 48 17.14 2.47 -23.41
N PRO A 49 18.31 1.87 -23.13
CA PRO A 49 19.48 2.18 -23.93
C PRO A 49 19.21 1.59 -25.33
N GLY A 50 18.97 2.47 -26.29
CA GLY A 50 19.08 2.11 -27.71
C GLY A 50 20.51 1.71 -28.07
N PRO A 51 20.72 1.13 -29.26
CA PRO A 51 21.80 0.20 -29.61
C PRO A 51 23.22 0.70 -29.36
#